data_AF-R5B0P5-F1
#
_entry.id   AF-R5B0P5-F1
#
_cell.length_a   1.000
_cell.length_b   1.000
_cell.length_c   1.000
_cell.angle_alpha   90.00
_cell.angle_beta   90.00
_cell.angle_gamma   90.00
#
_symmetry.space_group_name_H-M   'P 1'
#
loop_
_entity.id
_entity.type
_entity.pdbx_description
1 polymer ?
#
loop_
_entity_poly.entity_id
_entity_poly.type
_entity_poly.pdbx_seq_one_letter_code
_entity_poly.pdbx_strand_id
1 'polypeptide(L)'
;MTSEEKRLITDCRVMIIGASDFIDNVKAKLHRSGFKSINIVSGNDVRSEIGPVDIIAEYAGEACTHVKGNAAIPIIYPFDFVDGAGAIVVMPGDDNELHGKANARLWVAEYMAGYCAFWNMEGCDWLQSALLAIRKGRTSEAAQRTAAHICARIAANIAVGREVKHFPRFYLCKNLE
;
A
#
# COMPACT_ATOMS: atom_id res chain seq x y z
N MET A 1 -15.86 -3.69 -15.94
CA MET A 1 -14.96 -2.54 -16.19
C MET A 1 -15.28 -1.98 -17.56
N THR A 2 -15.75 -0.73 -17.61
CA THR A 2 -16.15 -0.06 -18.86
C THR A 2 -14.93 0.32 -19.70
N SER A 3 -15.12 0.66 -20.97
CA SER A 3 -14.03 1.16 -21.83
C SER A 3 -13.44 2.46 -21.30
N GLU A 4 -14.26 3.32 -20.69
CA GLU A 4 -13.84 4.55 -20.04
C GLU A 4 -12.96 4.27 -18.81
N GLU A 5 -13.38 3.36 -17.94
CA GLU A 5 -12.59 2.95 -16.76
C GLU A 5 -11.22 2.39 -17.18
N LYS A 6 -11.16 1.59 -18.25
CA LYS A 6 -9.90 1.07 -18.80
C LYS A 6 -8.98 2.19 -19.29
N ARG A 7 -9.55 3.22 -19.94
CA ARG A 7 -8.79 4.40 -20.39
C ARG A 7 -8.23 5.18 -19.20
N LEU A 8 -9.06 5.47 -18.20
CA LEU A 8 -8.64 6.17 -16.97
C LEU A 8 -7.48 5.44 -16.27
N ILE A 9 -7.54 4.11 -16.15
CA ILE A 9 -6.45 3.30 -15.58
C ILE A 9 -5.19 3.36 -16.45
N THR A 10 -5.34 3.36 -17.78
CA THR A 10 -4.21 3.42 -18.72
C THR A 10 -3.47 4.76 -18.62
N ASP A 11 -4.23 5.85 -18.52
CA ASP A 11 -3.73 7.23 -18.48
C ASP A 11 -3.18 7.61 -17.09
N CYS A 12 -3.61 6.92 -16.03
CA CYS A 12 -3.16 7.16 -14.66
C CYS A 12 -1.68 6.84 -14.47
N ARG A 13 -0.95 7.77 -13.86
CA ARG A 13 0.49 7.70 -13.58
C ARG A 13 0.72 7.29 -12.14
N VAL A 14 1.32 6.12 -11.96
CA VAL A 14 1.62 5.56 -10.64
C VAL A 14 3.11 5.65 -10.36
N MET A 15 3.46 6.19 -9.20
CA MET A 15 4.83 6.14 -8.69
C MET A 15 4.94 5.08 -7.60
N ILE A 16 5.88 4.16 -7.75
CA ILE A 16 6.21 3.17 -6.73
C ILE A 16 7.48 3.61 -6.02
N ILE A 17 7.44 3.66 -4.69
CA ILE A 17 8.58 4.03 -3.85
C ILE A 17 8.92 2.85 -2.93
N GLY A 18 10.19 2.46 -2.91
CA GLY A 18 10.70 1.42 -2.02
C GLY A 18 12.00 0.79 -2.51
N ALA A 19 12.32 -0.37 -1.95
CA ALA A 19 13.36 -1.28 -2.43
C ALA A 19 12.85 -2.73 -2.28
N SER A 20 13.42 -3.69 -3.03
CA SER A 20 13.16 -5.16 -3.02
C SER A 20 12.15 -5.72 -4.05
N ASP A 21 12.11 -7.06 -4.12
CA ASP A 21 11.19 -7.91 -4.90
C ASP A 21 9.70 -7.56 -4.71
N PHE A 22 9.35 -6.86 -3.63
CA PHE A 22 8.00 -6.34 -3.42
C PHE A 22 7.60 -5.35 -4.52
N ILE A 23 8.52 -4.48 -4.97
CA ILE A 23 8.26 -3.52 -6.05
C ILE A 23 7.89 -4.25 -7.33
N ASP A 24 8.60 -5.33 -7.66
CA ASP A 24 8.34 -6.10 -8.87
C ASP A 24 6.96 -6.76 -8.83
N ASN A 25 6.55 -7.25 -7.65
CA ASN A 25 5.20 -7.74 -7.44
C ASN A 25 4.14 -6.65 -7.66
N VAL A 26 4.31 -5.46 -7.08
CA VAL A 26 3.37 -4.33 -7.26
C VAL A 26 3.32 -3.89 -8.72
N LYS A 27 4.47 -3.69 -9.35
CA LYS A 27 4.58 -3.32 -10.77
C LYS A 27 3.87 -4.32 -11.66
N ALA A 28 4.11 -5.62 -11.45
CA ALA A 28 3.46 -6.67 -12.23
C ALA A 28 1.94 -6.66 -12.06
N LYS A 29 1.43 -6.41 -10.84
CA LYS A 29 -0.02 -6.33 -10.58
C LYS A 29 -0.67 -5.07 -11.12
N LEU A 30 0.01 -3.93 -11.07
CA LEU A 30 -0.44 -2.70 -11.73
C LEU A 30 -0.52 -2.88 -13.25
N HIS A 31 0.51 -3.44 -13.89
CA HIS A 31 0.48 -3.73 -15.32
C HIS A 31 -0.67 -4.66 -15.71
N ARG A 32 -0.92 -5.72 -14.93
CA ARG A 32 -2.07 -6.62 -15.14
C ARG A 32 -3.42 -5.93 -14.96
N SER A 33 -3.48 -4.88 -14.13
CA SER A 33 -4.69 -4.09 -13.89
C SER A 33 -4.94 -3.04 -14.99
N GLY A 34 -3.97 -2.78 -15.87
CA GLY A 34 -4.10 -1.90 -17.03
C GLY A 34 -3.16 -0.70 -17.01
N PHE A 35 -2.48 -0.42 -15.90
CA PHE A 35 -1.59 0.74 -15.76
C PHE A 35 -0.39 0.62 -16.73
N LYS A 36 -0.08 1.72 -17.42
CA LYS A 36 1.03 1.81 -18.37
C LYS A 36 2.14 2.75 -17.89
N SER A 37 1.76 3.87 -17.29
CA SER A 37 2.68 4.89 -16.79
C SER A 37 3.09 4.59 -15.35
N ILE A 38 4.12 3.76 -15.17
CA ILE A 38 4.62 3.36 -13.84
C ILE A 38 6.08 3.79 -13.69
N ASN A 39 6.32 4.70 -12.75
CA ASN A 39 7.67 5.14 -12.37
C ASN A 39 8.08 4.46 -11.07
N ILE A 40 9.35 4.03 -10.99
CA ILE A 40 9.90 3.40 -9.78
C ILE A 40 11.01 4.29 -9.27
N VAL A 41 10.93 4.66 -7.99
CA VAL A 41 11.92 5.49 -7.32
C VAL A 41 12.49 4.70 -6.14
N SER A 42 13.81 4.61 -6.09
CA SER A 42 14.51 4.06 -4.94
C SER A 42 14.30 4.98 -3.73
N GLY A 43 14.02 4.41 -2.56
CA GLY A 43 13.75 5.19 -1.34
C GLY A 43 14.88 6.16 -0.92
N ASN A 44 16.09 5.96 -1.44
CA ASN A 44 17.25 6.83 -1.19
C ASN A 44 17.39 8.01 -2.17
N ASP A 45 16.68 7.98 -3.30
CA ASP A 45 16.83 8.93 -4.43
C ASP A 45 15.65 9.90 -4.56
N VAL A 46 14.87 10.10 -3.50
CA VAL A 46 13.72 11.03 -3.43
C VAL A 46 14.19 12.50 -3.36
N ARG A 47 15.06 12.91 -4.29
CA ARG A 47 15.46 14.30 -4.51
C ARG A 47 15.17 14.78 -5.93
N SER A 48 14.73 13.90 -6.83
CA SER A 48 14.38 14.27 -8.19
C SER A 48 12.96 14.82 -8.24
N GLU A 49 12.79 15.95 -8.93
CA GLU A 49 11.48 16.53 -9.24
C GLU A 49 10.55 15.45 -9.78
N ILE A 50 9.58 15.07 -8.96
CA ILE A 50 8.59 14.07 -9.32
C ILE A 50 7.77 14.71 -10.43
N GLY A 51 7.89 14.19 -11.66
CA GLY A 51 6.99 14.55 -12.75
C GLY A 51 5.54 14.36 -12.32
N PRO A 52 4.55 14.84 -13.08
CA PRO A 52 3.16 14.79 -12.62
C PRO A 52 2.73 13.34 -12.37
N VAL A 53 2.35 13.03 -11.12
CA VAL A 53 1.97 11.70 -10.60
C VAL A 53 0.55 11.79 -10.04
N ASP A 54 -0.24 10.75 -10.26
CA ASP A 54 -1.64 10.69 -9.84
C ASP A 54 -1.83 9.82 -8.59
N ILE A 55 -0.99 8.80 -8.39
CA ILE A 55 -1.05 7.88 -7.24
C ILE A 55 0.37 7.50 -6.81
N ILE A 56 0.63 7.47 -5.51
CA ILE A 56 1.86 6.92 -4.93
C ILE A 56 1.56 5.56 -4.28
N ALA A 57 2.35 4.54 -4.59
CA ALA A 57 2.40 3.28 -3.87
C ALA A 57 3.74 3.20 -3.14
N GLU A 58 3.71 3.30 -1.82
CA GLU A 58 4.91 3.38 -1.00
C GLU A 58 5.06 2.15 -0.11
N TYR A 59 6.06 1.33 -0.41
CA TYR A 59 6.40 0.19 0.42
C TYR A 59 7.43 0.59 1.48
N ALA A 60 6.93 0.80 2.69
CA ALA A 60 7.76 1.09 3.85
C ALA A 60 8.25 -0.21 4.49
N GLY A 61 9.38 -0.74 4.00
CA GLY A 61 10.07 -1.86 4.65
C GLY A 61 10.53 -1.48 6.07
N GLU A 62 11.50 -0.57 6.16
CA GLU A 62 12.07 -0.10 7.44
C GLU A 62 11.66 1.33 7.80
N ALA A 63 11.33 2.16 6.81
CA ALA A 63 10.83 3.53 6.99
C ALA A 63 9.93 3.95 5.83
N CYS A 64 8.89 4.73 6.13
CA CYS A 64 8.21 5.53 5.11
C CYS A 64 9.14 6.70 4.75
N THR A 65 9.45 6.84 3.47
CA THR A 65 10.24 7.93 2.92
C THR A 65 9.60 9.28 3.21
N HIS A 66 10.46 10.31 3.32
CA HIS A 66 10.06 11.69 3.60
C HIS A 66 9.50 12.36 2.34
N VAL A 67 8.83 11.63 1.45
CA VAL A 67 8.11 12.25 0.34
C VAL A 67 7.12 13.19 1.00
N LYS A 68 7.43 14.48 0.98
CA LYS A 68 6.42 15.52 1.14
C LYS A 68 5.55 15.35 -0.08
N GLY A 69 4.63 14.39 0.01
CA GLY A 69 3.58 14.23 -0.97
C GLY A 69 3.03 15.63 -1.15
N ASN A 70 2.97 16.09 -2.39
CA ASN A 70 2.10 17.20 -2.68
C ASN A 70 0.75 16.82 -2.05
N ALA A 71 0.22 17.64 -1.14
CA ALA A 71 -0.93 17.26 -0.30
C ALA A 71 -2.19 16.88 -1.10
N ALA A 72 -2.12 16.99 -2.43
CA ALA A 72 -3.09 16.64 -3.45
C ALA A 72 -2.95 15.21 -4.03
N ILE A 73 -1.95 14.39 -3.64
CA ILE A 73 -1.74 13.04 -4.23
C ILE A 73 -2.08 11.94 -3.21
N PRO A 74 -2.96 10.98 -3.56
CA PRO A 74 -3.24 9.82 -2.72
C PRO A 74 -2.04 8.88 -2.61
N ILE A 75 -1.80 8.38 -1.40
CA ILE A 75 -0.71 7.44 -1.08
C ILE A 75 -1.29 6.12 -0.60
N ILE A 76 -0.82 5.01 -1.17
CA ILE A 76 -1.16 3.65 -0.77
C ILE A 76 0.08 3.06 -0.09
N TYR A 77 -0.07 2.68 1.18
CA TYR A 77 0.93 1.96 1.96
C TYR A 77 0.55 0.49 2.07
N PRO A 78 1.01 -0.40 1.17
CA PRO A 78 0.80 -1.83 1.31
C PRO A 78 1.84 -2.46 2.27
N PHE A 79 1.41 -3.47 3.02
CA PHE A 79 2.23 -4.16 4.00
C PHE A 79 2.07 -5.69 3.88
N ASP A 80 3.19 -6.41 3.92
CA ASP A 80 3.18 -7.85 4.11
C ASP A 80 3.13 -8.15 5.61
N PHE A 81 2.24 -9.04 6.05
CA PHE A 81 2.06 -9.40 7.47
C PHE A 81 2.28 -10.90 7.71
N VAL A 82 3.21 -11.50 6.94
CA VAL A 82 3.60 -12.92 7.00
C VAL A 82 2.48 -13.88 6.60
N ASP A 83 1.40 -13.96 7.37
CA ASP A 83 0.24 -14.84 7.16
C ASP A 83 -0.87 -14.16 6.34
N GLY A 84 -0.67 -12.90 5.99
CA GLY A 84 -1.58 -12.07 5.20
C GLY A 84 -0.95 -10.75 4.81
N ALA A 85 -1.78 -9.80 4.43
CA ALA A 85 -1.37 -8.47 4.02
C ALA A 85 -2.39 -7.41 4.45
N GLY A 86 -1.93 -6.17 4.54
CA GLY A 86 -2.79 -5.01 4.75
C GLY A 86 -2.42 -3.85 3.83
N ALA A 87 -3.27 -2.84 3.81
CA ALA A 87 -2.94 -1.56 3.20
C ALA A 87 -3.64 -0.41 3.92
N ILE A 88 -2.92 0.71 4.08
CA ILE A 88 -3.49 2.00 4.46
C ILE A 88 -3.49 2.89 3.22
N VAL A 89 -4.58 3.64 3.03
CA VAL A 89 -4.65 4.69 2.01
C VAL A 89 -4.73 6.02 2.73
N VAL A 90 -3.91 6.98 2.31
CA VAL A 90 -3.96 8.37 2.76
C VAL A 90 -4.41 9.19 1.57
N MET A 91 -5.62 9.73 1.62
CA MET A 91 -6.16 10.61 0.59
C MET A 91 -5.67 12.06 0.80
N PRO A 92 -5.75 12.91 -0.23
CA PRO A 92 -5.51 14.34 -0.07
C PRO A 92 -6.34 14.95 1.07
N GLY A 93 -5.67 15.55 2.05
CA GLY A 93 -6.30 16.14 3.24
C GLY A 93 -6.39 15.22 4.46
N ASP A 94 -6.06 13.92 4.34
CA ASP A 94 -5.94 13.02 5.49
C ASP A 94 -4.65 13.29 6.30
N ASP A 95 -4.70 13.04 7.60
CA ASP A 95 -3.50 13.04 8.45
C ASP A 95 -2.62 11.83 8.14
N ASN A 96 -1.42 12.09 7.60
CA ASN A 96 -0.46 11.03 7.30
C ASN A 96 0.39 10.68 8.54
N GLU A 97 -0.17 9.93 9.49
CA GLU A 97 0.56 9.47 10.69
C GLU A 97 1.75 8.54 10.38
N LEU A 98 1.79 7.97 9.17
CA LEU A 98 2.84 7.08 8.69
C LEU A 98 4.09 7.82 8.22
N HIS A 99 3.97 9.12 7.94
CA HIS A 99 5.05 9.92 7.42
C HIS A 99 6.26 9.92 8.37
N GLY A 100 7.43 9.53 7.86
CA GLY A 100 8.68 9.47 8.63
C GLY A 100 8.68 8.44 9.77
N LYS A 101 7.69 7.55 9.84
CA LYS A 101 7.61 6.54 10.90
C LYS A 101 8.61 5.41 10.63
N ALA A 102 9.53 5.19 11.56
CA ALA A 102 10.38 4.01 11.58
C ALA A 102 9.55 2.76 11.93
N ASN A 103 9.91 1.60 11.38
CA ASN A 103 9.20 0.33 11.60
C ASN A 103 7.68 0.43 11.29
N ALA A 104 7.32 1.21 10.26
CA ALA A 104 5.93 1.42 9.86
C ALA A 104 5.14 0.10 9.73
N ARG A 105 5.78 -0.94 9.20
CA ARG A 105 5.20 -2.29 9.10
C ARG A 105 4.70 -2.84 10.45
N LEU A 106 5.53 -2.81 11.50
CA LEU A 106 5.13 -3.30 12.82
C LEU A 106 4.07 -2.39 13.44
N TRP A 107 4.26 -1.07 13.36
CA TRP A 107 3.31 -0.11 13.90
C TRP A 107 1.92 -0.28 13.28
N VAL A 108 1.83 -0.45 11.97
CA VAL A 108 0.55 -0.68 11.28
C VAL A 108 -0.06 -2.02 11.67
N ALA A 109 0.76 -3.07 11.81
CA ALA A 109 0.26 -4.36 12.28
C ALA A 109 -0.36 -4.24 13.67
N GLU A 110 0.30 -3.54 14.60
CA GLU A 110 -0.22 -3.29 15.95
C GLU A 110 -1.47 -2.39 15.93
N TYR A 111 -1.48 -1.34 15.11
CA TYR A 111 -2.64 -0.47 14.90
C TYR A 111 -3.85 -1.25 14.39
N MET A 112 -3.70 -2.00 13.30
CA MET A 112 -4.78 -2.77 12.69
C MET A 112 -5.27 -3.85 13.67
N ALA A 113 -4.36 -4.56 14.34
CA ALA A 113 -4.73 -5.61 15.27
C ALA A 113 -5.48 -5.06 16.50
N GLY A 114 -5.06 -3.90 17.02
CA GLY A 114 -5.75 -3.17 18.08
C GLY A 114 -7.12 -2.65 17.64
N TYR A 115 -7.22 -2.09 16.43
CA TYR A 115 -8.48 -1.65 15.85
C TYR A 115 -9.47 -2.81 15.69
N CYS A 116 -9.01 -3.95 15.15
CA CYS A 116 -9.83 -5.15 15.02
C CYS A 116 -10.35 -5.64 16.37
N ALA A 117 -9.50 -5.66 17.39
CA ALA A 117 -9.89 -6.08 18.75
C ALA A 117 -10.89 -5.11 19.39
N PHE A 118 -10.65 -3.80 19.28
CA PHE A 118 -11.53 -2.78 19.84
C PHE A 118 -12.94 -2.83 19.25
N TRP A 119 -13.03 -3.02 17.93
CA TRP A 119 -14.31 -3.08 17.21
C TRP A 119 -14.89 -4.49 17.09
N ASN A 120 -14.26 -5.50 17.71
CA ASN A 120 -14.66 -6.91 17.64
C ASN A 120 -14.87 -7.40 16.18
N MET A 121 -13.92 -7.07 15.29
CA MET A 121 -13.99 -7.47 13.88
C MET A 121 -13.61 -8.95 13.71
N GLU A 122 -14.49 -9.71 13.08
CA GLU A 122 -14.23 -11.12 12.77
C GLU A 122 -13.15 -11.31 11.70
N GLY A 123 -12.48 -12.48 11.72
CA GLY A 123 -11.53 -12.87 10.67
C GLY A 123 -10.17 -12.18 10.72
N CYS A 124 -9.86 -11.46 11.79
CA CYS A 124 -8.62 -10.69 11.95
C CYS A 124 -7.63 -11.28 12.97
N ASP A 125 -7.99 -12.38 13.65
CA ASP A 125 -7.19 -13.00 14.72
C ASP A 125 -5.81 -13.51 14.26
N TRP A 126 -5.70 -13.81 12.97
CA TRP A 126 -4.43 -14.23 12.36
C TRP A 126 -3.38 -13.14 12.48
N LEU A 127 -3.76 -11.85 12.43
CA LEU A 127 -2.81 -10.75 12.52
C LEU A 127 -2.17 -10.69 13.90
N GLN A 128 -2.95 -10.92 14.95
CA GLN A 128 -2.44 -11.01 16.33
C GLN A 128 -1.41 -12.13 16.46
N SER A 129 -1.68 -13.28 15.87
CA SER A 129 -0.74 -14.42 15.84
C SER A 129 0.56 -14.09 15.08
N ALA A 130 0.45 -13.29 14.01
CA ALA A 130 1.58 -12.90 13.17
C ALA A 130 2.49 -11.82 13.78
N LEU A 131 2.03 -11.05 14.79
CA LEU A 131 2.78 -9.92 15.37
C LEU A 131 4.20 -10.30 15.83
N LEU A 132 4.36 -11.47 16.45
CA LEU A 132 5.68 -11.92 16.89
C LEU A 132 6.64 -12.16 15.71
N ALA A 133 6.13 -12.70 14.61
CA ALA A 133 6.93 -12.92 13.40
C ALA A 133 7.28 -11.59 12.72
N ILE A 134 6.32 -10.65 12.65
CA ILE A 134 6.50 -9.31 12.10
C ILE A 134 7.56 -8.55 12.91
N ARG A 135 7.49 -8.60 14.25
CA ARG A 135 8.46 -7.96 15.15
C ARG A 135 9.88 -8.52 14.99
N LYS A 136 10.01 -9.79 14.60
CA LYS A 136 11.30 -10.43 14.27
C LYS A 136 11.78 -10.10 12.84
N GLY A 137 11.07 -9.24 12.11
CA GLY A 137 11.41 -8.86 10.74
C GLY A 137 11.11 -9.94 9.70
N ARG A 138 10.36 -11.01 10.03
CA ARG A 138 10.03 -12.05 9.07
C ARG A 138 9.12 -11.50 7.99
N THR A 139 9.37 -11.86 6.73
CA THR A 139 8.53 -11.55 5.57
C THR A 139 8.04 -12.85 4.93
N SER A 140 7.06 -12.74 4.03
CA SER A 140 6.52 -13.89 3.29
C SER A 140 6.26 -13.51 1.84
N GLU A 141 6.73 -14.32 0.90
CA GLU A 141 6.48 -14.08 -0.53
C GLU A 141 4.97 -14.11 -0.85
N ALA A 142 4.21 -15.01 -0.20
CA ALA A 142 2.76 -15.06 -0.34
C ALA A 142 2.10 -13.76 0.18
N ALA A 143 2.57 -13.24 1.32
CA ALA A 143 2.10 -11.96 1.86
C ALA A 143 2.44 -10.78 0.95
N GLN A 144 3.66 -10.74 0.41
CA GLN A 144 4.07 -9.71 -0.55
C GLN A 144 3.21 -9.74 -1.81
N ARG A 145 2.91 -10.93 -2.35
CA ARG A 145 1.99 -11.10 -3.49
C ARG A 145 0.57 -10.63 -3.13
N THR A 146 0.08 -10.93 -1.93
CA THR A 146 -1.25 -10.50 -1.47
C THR A 146 -1.32 -8.97 -1.35
N ALA A 147 -0.33 -8.36 -0.70
CA ALA A 147 -0.18 -6.91 -0.57
C ALA A 147 -0.11 -6.21 -1.94
N ALA A 148 0.61 -6.77 -2.91
CA ALA A 148 0.65 -6.24 -4.28
C ALA A 148 -0.71 -6.29 -4.99
N HIS A 149 -1.51 -7.36 -4.78
CA HIS A 149 -2.87 -7.41 -5.32
C HIS A 149 -3.79 -6.36 -4.68
N ILE A 150 -3.73 -6.21 -3.36
CA ILE A 150 -4.50 -5.19 -2.63
C ILE A 150 -4.13 -3.81 -3.18
N CYS A 151 -2.84 -3.51 -3.27
CA CYS A 151 -2.33 -2.23 -3.78
C CYS A 151 -2.83 -1.93 -5.19
N ALA A 152 -2.71 -2.88 -6.13
CA ALA A 152 -3.13 -2.66 -7.51
C ALA A 152 -4.65 -2.46 -7.63
N ARG A 153 -5.44 -3.16 -6.82
CA ARG A 153 -6.90 -3.01 -6.81
C ARG A 153 -7.33 -1.67 -6.24
N ILE A 154 -6.68 -1.20 -5.17
CA ILE A 154 -6.91 0.14 -4.61
C ILE A 154 -6.55 1.20 -5.65
N ALA A 155 -5.36 1.11 -6.27
CA ALA A 155 -4.93 2.05 -7.29
C ALA A 155 -5.94 2.11 -8.45
N ALA A 156 -6.42 0.96 -8.93
CA ALA A 156 -7.42 0.92 -10.00
C ALA A 156 -8.73 1.61 -9.60
N ASN A 157 -9.19 1.43 -8.35
CA ASN A 157 -10.39 2.11 -7.85
C ASN A 157 -10.19 3.63 -7.76
N ILE A 158 -9.05 4.09 -7.25
CA ILE A 158 -8.71 5.52 -7.18
C ILE A 158 -8.67 6.12 -8.59
N ALA A 159 -8.00 5.45 -9.54
CA ALA A 159 -7.85 5.93 -10.92
C ALA A 159 -9.21 6.15 -11.63
N VAL A 160 -10.23 5.37 -11.28
CA VAL A 160 -11.58 5.50 -11.86
C VAL A 160 -12.57 6.28 -10.98
N GLY A 161 -12.08 6.92 -9.90
CA GLY A 161 -12.91 7.74 -9.01
C GLY A 161 -13.89 6.95 -8.13
N ARG A 162 -13.61 5.67 -7.85
CA ARG A 162 -14.40 4.88 -6.90
C ARG A 162 -13.96 5.13 -5.47
N GLU A 163 -14.91 5.06 -4.55
CA GLU A 163 -14.62 5.16 -3.12
C GLU A 163 -13.67 4.03 -2.67
N VAL A 164 -12.69 4.40 -1.86
CA VAL A 164 -11.76 3.48 -1.19
C VAL A 164 -11.78 3.74 0.30
N LYS A 165 -11.49 2.71 1.11
CA LYS A 165 -11.21 2.93 2.53
C LYS A 165 -9.89 3.72 2.61
N HIS A 166 -9.90 4.79 3.39
CA HIS A 166 -8.73 5.58 3.71
C HIS A 166 -8.64 5.77 5.21
N PHE A 167 -7.45 6.17 5.69
CA PHE A 167 -7.13 6.29 7.10
C PHE A 167 -8.21 7.11 7.84
N PRO A 168 -8.69 6.66 9.02
CA PRO A 168 -8.19 5.57 9.86
C PRO A 168 -8.61 4.15 9.43
N ARG A 169 -9.47 4.01 8.41
CA ARG A 169 -9.88 2.69 7.90
C ARG A 169 -8.79 2.07 7.04
N PHE A 170 -8.80 0.75 6.92
CA PHE A 170 -7.77 0.00 6.22
C PHE A 170 -8.30 -1.23 5.48
N TYR A 171 -7.43 -1.81 4.67
CA TYR A 171 -7.60 -3.11 4.04
C TYR A 171 -6.77 -4.14 4.80
N LEU A 172 -7.34 -5.32 5.04
CA LEU A 172 -6.68 -6.44 5.70
C LEU A 172 -7.19 -7.74 5.06
N CYS A 173 -6.29 -8.66 4.72
CA CYS A 173 -6.62 -9.91 4.07
C CYS A 173 -5.60 -10.99 4.46
N LYS A 174 -6.07 -12.18 4.82
CA LYS A 174 -5.18 -13.34 4.97
C LYS A 174 -4.62 -13.74 3.60
N ASN A 175 -3.46 -14.40 3.56
CA ASN A 175 -2.90 -14.89 2.30
C ASN A 175 -3.93 -15.74 1.57
N LEU A 176 -4.09 -15.48 0.27
CA LEU A 176 -4.87 -16.33 -0.61
C LEU A 176 -4.19 -17.71 -0.66
N GLU A 177 -4.94 -18.78 -0.43
CA GLU A 177 -4.49 -20.16 -0.64
C GLU A 177 -4.21 -20.43 -2.13
#